data_AF-A0A835L305-F1
#
_entry.id   AF-A0A835L305-F1
#
_cell.length_a   1.000
_cell.length_b   1.000
_cell.length_c   1.000
_cell.angle_alpha   90.00
_cell.angle_beta   90.00
_cell.angle_gamma   90.00
#
_symmetry.space_group_name_H-M   'P 1'
#
loop_
_entity.id
_entity.type
_entity.pdbx_description
1 polymer ?
#
loop_
_entity_poly.entity_id
_entity_poly.type
_entity_poly.pdbx_seq_one_letter_code
_entity_poly.pdbx_strand_id
1 'polypeptide(L)'
;MLYKSAALRTKSQYLKHVVYYSSAKGTRTIAIRREDQSVWERRAPFSPTNVNRLVRQGVRVIVQPSNRRAYPMQAYINAGAIVQEDISEASVIFGVKQTPIDLLIPNKTYCFFSHTIKAQGS
;
A
#
# COMPACT_ATOMS: atom_id res chain seq x y z
N MET A 1 36.98 -16.04 50.70
CA MET A 1 35.73 -16.80 50.86
C MET A 1 34.70 -16.26 49.87
N LEU A 2 34.42 -17.07 48.84
CA LEU A 2 33.15 -17.26 48.10
C LEU A 2 32.30 -16.08 47.58
N TYR A 3 32.16 -16.11 46.25
CA TYR A 3 31.17 -15.51 45.34
C TYR A 3 29.72 -15.44 45.83
N LYS A 4 28.99 -14.42 45.34
CA LYS A 4 27.68 -14.64 44.70
C LYS A 4 27.52 -13.77 43.45
N SER A 5 27.23 -14.46 42.35
CA SER A 5 26.97 -13.99 41.00
C SER A 5 25.64 -13.23 40.90
N ALA A 6 25.59 -12.21 40.04
CA ALA A 6 24.37 -11.79 39.37
C ALA A 6 24.70 -11.63 37.87
N ALA A 7 24.03 -12.46 37.07
CA ALA A 7 24.28 -12.63 35.65
C ALA A 7 24.19 -11.30 34.88
N LEU A 8 25.18 -11.05 34.03
CA LEU A 8 25.15 -10.03 32.98
C LEU A 8 23.95 -10.31 32.07
N ARG A 9 22.87 -9.54 32.22
CA ARG A 9 21.76 -9.51 31.26
C ARG A 9 22.29 -8.89 29.97
N THR A 10 22.68 -9.76 29.05
CA THR A 10 23.16 -9.44 27.71
C THR A 10 22.12 -8.60 26.96
N LYS A 11 22.59 -7.52 26.33
CA LYS A 11 21.86 -6.70 25.34
C LYS A 11 21.58 -7.51 24.06
N SER A 12 20.77 -8.56 24.17
CA SER A 12 20.44 -9.45 23.07
C SER A 12 18.93 -9.70 23.07
N GLN A 13 18.16 -8.75 22.52
CA GLN A 13 16.75 -8.99 22.15
C GLN A 13 16.11 -7.95 21.21
N TYR A 14 16.81 -6.87 20.84
CA TYR A 14 16.33 -5.92 19.81
C TYR A 14 17.00 -6.15 18.45
N LEU A 15 17.05 -7.39 17.99
CA LEU A 15 17.51 -7.78 16.65
C LEU A 15 16.44 -8.62 15.95
N LYS A 16 15.31 -8.00 15.57
CA LYS A 16 14.32 -8.58 14.63
C LYS A 16 13.70 -7.56 13.67
N HIS A 17 14.49 -6.56 13.27
CA HIS A 17 14.20 -5.74 12.10
C HIS A 17 15.42 -5.71 11.18
N VAL A 18 15.89 -6.89 10.76
CA VAL A 18 16.66 -6.97 9.52
C VAL A 18 15.64 -6.85 8.39
N VAL A 19 15.19 -5.61 8.18
CA VAL A 19 14.45 -5.23 6.98
C VAL A 19 15.50 -5.20 5.88
N TYR A 20 15.38 -6.11 4.91
CA TYR A 20 16.11 -6.03 3.66
C TYR A 20 15.69 -4.75 2.95
N TYR A 21 16.27 -3.62 3.32
CA TYR A 21 16.19 -2.42 2.49
C TYR A 21 16.98 -2.74 1.23
N SER A 22 16.29 -2.92 0.11
CA SER A 22 16.94 -2.81 -1.18
C SER A 22 17.65 -1.46 -1.21
N SER A 23 18.97 -1.50 -1.41
CA SER A 23 19.84 -0.32 -1.53
C SER A 23 19.48 0.53 -2.76
N ALA A 24 18.57 0.06 -3.62
CA ALA A 24 18.01 0.84 -4.70
C ALA A 24 17.26 2.06 -4.12
N LYS A 25 17.85 3.22 -4.36
CA LYS A 25 17.42 4.58 -4.01
C LYS A 25 16.13 5.00 -4.75
N GLY A 26 15.18 4.09 -4.89
CA GLY A 26 13.87 4.34 -5.47
C GLY A 26 12.92 4.93 -4.43
N THR A 27 12.24 6.01 -4.77
CA THR A 27 11.17 6.55 -3.94
C THR A 27 10.10 5.48 -3.73
N ARG A 28 9.74 5.20 -2.47
CA ARG A 28 8.69 4.23 -2.12
C ARG A 28 7.36 4.77 -2.64
N THR A 29 6.99 4.41 -3.86
CA THR A 29 5.82 4.94 -4.55
C THR A 29 4.77 3.84 -4.67
N ILE A 30 3.58 4.11 -4.14
CA ILE A 30 2.41 3.24 -4.27
C ILE A 30 1.29 3.98 -4.99
N ALA A 31 0.36 3.25 -5.59
CA ALA A 31 -0.83 3.81 -6.22
C ALA A 31 -2.13 3.23 -5.64
N ILE A 32 -3.14 4.08 -5.53
CA ILE A 32 -4.54 3.71 -5.30
C ILE A 32 -5.26 3.87 -6.64
N ARG A 33 -5.60 2.76 -7.30
CA ARG A 33 -6.26 2.77 -8.61
C ARG A 33 -7.74 3.10 -8.52
N ARG A 34 -8.34 3.54 -9.62
CA ARG A 34 -9.80 3.65 -9.77
C ARG A 34 -10.38 2.24 -10.01
N GLU A 35 -11.52 1.94 -9.40
CA GLU A 35 -12.23 0.67 -9.60
C GLU A 35 -13.05 0.70 -10.89
N ASP A 36 -13.03 -0.40 -11.65
CA ASP A 36 -13.72 -0.51 -12.95
C ASP A 36 -14.96 -1.40 -12.90
N GLN A 37 -14.91 -2.50 -12.14
CA GLN A 37 -15.89 -3.59 -12.26
C GLN A 37 -17.32 -3.22 -11.89
N SER A 38 -17.53 -2.42 -10.85
CA SER A 38 -18.86 -2.09 -10.34
C SER A 38 -19.02 -0.61 -10.14
N VAL A 39 -20.05 -0.04 -10.76
CA VAL A 39 -20.48 1.34 -10.53
C VAL A 39 -20.88 1.60 -9.08
N TRP A 40 -21.22 0.53 -8.35
CA TRP A 40 -21.63 0.55 -6.94
C TRP A 40 -20.47 0.32 -5.97
N GLU A 41 -19.26 0.01 -6.45
CA GLU A 41 -18.09 -0.13 -5.59
C GLU A 41 -17.58 1.26 -5.19
N ARG A 42 -17.99 1.70 -4.00
CA ARG A 42 -17.62 3.01 -3.44
C ARG A 42 -16.44 2.92 -2.48
N ARG A 43 -15.95 1.73 -2.12
CA ARG A 43 -14.84 1.60 -1.17
C ARG A 43 -13.52 2.02 -1.83
N ALA A 44 -12.53 2.25 -0.99
CA ALA A 44 -11.15 2.49 -1.39
C ALA A 44 -10.23 1.56 -0.59
N PRO A 45 -9.10 1.11 -1.14
CA PRO A 45 -8.16 0.26 -0.40
C PRO A 45 -7.56 0.99 0.82
N PHE A 46 -7.40 2.32 0.72
CA PHE A 46 -6.94 3.17 1.82
C PHE A 46 -7.85 4.37 2.02
N SER A 47 -8.13 4.68 3.29
CA SER A 47 -8.74 5.95 3.70
C SER A 47 -7.74 7.10 3.62
N PRO A 48 -8.19 8.37 3.56
CA PRO A 48 -7.31 9.54 3.64
C PRO A 48 -6.40 9.53 4.88
N THR A 49 -6.88 9.03 6.03
CA THR A 49 -6.07 8.89 7.25
C THR A 49 -4.90 7.91 7.07
N ASN A 50 -5.13 6.78 6.40
CA ASN A 50 -4.06 5.81 6.09
C ASN A 50 -3.04 6.43 5.12
N VAL A 51 -3.52 7.15 4.11
CA VAL A 51 -2.67 7.89 3.17
C VAL A 51 -1.79 8.90 3.89
N ASN A 52 -2.37 9.71 4.77
CA ASN A 52 -1.61 10.69 5.54
C ASN A 52 -0.49 10.05 6.38
N ARG A 53 -0.78 8.90 7.01
CA ARG A 53 0.23 8.14 7.76
C ARG A 53 1.38 7.66 6.88
N LEU A 54 1.08 7.16 5.68
CA LEU A 54 2.09 6.69 4.71
C LEU A 54 2.95 7.85 4.20
N VAL A 55 2.30 8.97 3.84
CA VAL A 55 2.99 10.19 3.38
C VAL A 55 3.93 10.72 4.46
N ARG A 56 3.50 10.76 5.73
CA ARG A 56 4.36 11.13 6.87
C ARG A 56 5.53 10.18 7.10
N GLN A 57 5.45 8.94 6.61
CA GLN A 57 6.55 7.96 6.64
C GLN A 57 7.45 8.04 5.40
N GLY A 58 7.27 9.04 4.53
CA GLY A 58 8.07 9.23 3.31
C GLY A 58 7.66 8.34 2.15
N VAL A 59 6.47 7.72 2.21
CA VAL A 59 5.90 6.97 1.08
C VAL A 59 5.17 7.95 0.17
N ARG A 60 5.50 7.94 -1.13
CA ARG A 60 4.76 8.71 -2.12
C ARG A 60 3.50 7.94 -2.51
N VAL A 61 2.35 8.56 -2.34
CA VAL A 61 1.05 7.94 -2.62
C VAL A 61 0.40 8.65 -3.80
N ILE A 62 0.16 7.89 -4.87
CA ILE A 62 -0.56 8.36 -6.06
C ILE A 62 -2.00 7.86 -5.99
N VAL A 63 -2.95 8.70 -6.35
CA VAL A 63 -4.38 8.37 -6.39
C VAL A 63 -4.93 8.68 -7.77
N GLN A 64 -5.41 7.66 -8.48
CA GLN A 64 -6.16 7.92 -9.72
C GLN A 64 -7.46 8.67 -9.40
N PRO A 65 -7.82 9.73 -10.14
CA PRO A 65 -9.10 10.40 -9.99
C PRO A 65 -10.29 9.43 -10.01
N SER A 66 -11.30 9.65 -9.17
CA SER A 66 -12.54 8.89 -9.21
C SER A 66 -13.66 9.69 -8.57
N ASN A 67 -14.82 9.70 -9.22
CA ASN A 67 -16.07 10.29 -8.72
C ASN A 67 -16.93 9.29 -7.92
N ARG A 68 -16.52 8.01 -7.82
CA ARG A 68 -17.32 6.94 -7.20
C ARG A 68 -16.93 6.64 -5.75
N ARG A 69 -15.67 6.89 -5.38
CA ARG A 69 -15.16 6.59 -4.04
C ARG A 69 -15.95 7.33 -2.97
N ALA A 70 -16.12 6.69 -1.81
CA ALA A 70 -16.76 7.26 -0.64
C ALA A 70 -15.97 8.46 -0.08
N TYR A 71 -14.67 8.53 -0.36
CA TYR A 71 -13.82 9.67 -0.01
C TYR A 71 -13.66 10.60 -1.21
N PRO A 72 -13.93 11.91 -1.05
CA PRO A 72 -13.72 12.89 -2.13
C PRO A 72 -12.23 13.04 -2.43
N MET A 73 -11.90 13.37 -3.69
CA MET A 73 -10.50 13.55 -4.11
C MET A 73 -9.75 14.59 -3.28
N GLN A 74 -10.43 15.67 -2.88
CA GLN A 74 -9.85 16.71 -2.03
C GLN A 74 -9.33 16.16 -0.69
N ALA A 75 -9.98 15.13 -0.13
CA ALA A 75 -9.51 14.53 1.12
C ALA A 75 -8.17 13.80 0.94
N TYR A 76 -7.92 13.21 -0.22
CA TYR A 76 -6.62 12.61 -0.55
C TYR A 76 -5.54 13.67 -0.77
N ILE A 77 -5.87 14.76 -1.46
CA ILE A 77 -4.95 15.90 -1.64
C ILE A 77 -4.55 16.47 -0.28
N ASN A 78 -5.53 16.72 0.60
CA ASN A 78 -5.29 17.23 1.95
C ASN A 78 -4.48 16.24 2.82
N ALA A 79 -4.57 14.94 2.54
CA ALA A 79 -3.76 13.92 3.18
C ALA A 79 -2.31 13.86 2.66
N GLY A 80 -1.99 14.57 1.58
CA GLY A 80 -0.66 14.63 0.97
C GLY A 80 -0.44 13.65 -0.19
N ALA A 81 -1.50 13.06 -0.74
CA ALA A 81 -1.38 12.27 -1.96
C ALA A 81 -1.32 13.14 -3.22
N ILE A 82 -0.74 12.56 -4.27
CA ILE A 82 -0.70 13.14 -5.61
C ILE A 82 -1.87 12.55 -6.41
N VAL A 83 -2.74 13.40 -6.95
CA VAL A 83 -3.86 12.95 -7.78
C VAL A 83 -3.47 13.08 -9.26
N GLN A 84 -3.37 11.96 -9.97
CA GLN A 84 -3.02 11.90 -11.41
C GLN A 84 -3.52 10.59 -12.03
N GLU A 85 -3.78 10.57 -13.33
CA GLU A 85 -4.26 9.36 -14.04
C GLU A 85 -3.15 8.31 -14.24
N ASP A 86 -1.94 8.73 -14.61
CA ASP A 86 -0.82 7.80 -14.79
C ASP A 86 -0.30 7.32 -13.43
N ILE A 87 -0.26 6.00 -13.25
CA ILE A 87 0.25 5.33 -12.05
C ILE A 87 1.41 4.37 -12.37
N SER A 88 1.94 4.44 -13.59
CA SER A 88 3.01 3.56 -14.09
C SER A 88 4.29 3.65 -13.27
N GLU A 89 4.52 4.72 -12.51
CA GLU A 89 5.68 4.89 -11.64
C GLU A 89 5.56 4.15 -10.30
N ALA A 90 4.37 3.70 -9.91
CA ALA A 90 4.18 2.95 -8.67
C ALA A 90 4.84 1.56 -8.73
N SER A 91 5.43 1.14 -7.62
CA SER A 91 5.96 -0.23 -7.48
C SER A 91 4.86 -1.21 -7.06
N VAL A 92 3.84 -0.74 -6.34
CA VAL A 92 2.67 -1.51 -5.92
C VAL A 92 1.40 -0.72 -6.19
N ILE A 93 0.43 -1.35 -6.85
CA ILE A 93 -0.88 -0.79 -7.18
C ILE A 93 -1.95 -1.49 -6.33
N PHE A 94 -2.70 -0.71 -5.58
CA PHE A 94 -3.77 -1.19 -4.70
C PHE A 94 -5.14 -0.93 -5.31
N GLY A 95 -5.98 -1.96 -5.29
CA GLY A 95 -7.41 -1.92 -5.62
C GLY A 95 -8.23 -2.73 -4.62
N VAL A 96 -9.55 -2.56 -4.65
CA VAL A 96 -10.49 -3.36 -3.86
C VAL A 96 -10.79 -4.66 -4.59
N LYS A 97 -11.09 -4.57 -5.89
CA LYS A 97 -11.43 -5.72 -6.74
C LYS A 97 -10.34 -5.96 -7.78
N GLN A 98 -10.48 -7.08 -8.48
CA GLN A 98 -9.59 -7.45 -9.57
C GLN A 98 -9.65 -6.42 -10.70
N THR A 99 -8.47 -6.06 -11.19
CA THR A 99 -8.28 -5.26 -12.40
C THR A 99 -8.58 -6.11 -13.64
N PRO A 100 -9.41 -5.63 -14.59
CA PRO A 100 -9.55 -6.24 -15.91
C PRO A 100 -8.18 -6.43 -16.59
N ILE A 101 -8.01 -7.53 -17.34
CA ILE A 101 -6.70 -7.92 -17.91
C ILE A 101 -6.14 -6.83 -18.85
N ASP A 102 -7.02 -6.23 -19.64
CA ASP A 102 -6.74 -5.14 -20.58
C ASP A 102 -6.28 -3.84 -19.91
N LEU A 103 -6.54 -3.69 -18.61
CA LEU A 103 -6.15 -2.51 -17.82
C LEU A 103 -4.92 -2.78 -16.93
N LEU A 104 -4.32 -3.97 -17.01
CA LEU A 104 -3.10 -4.30 -16.27
C LEU A 104 -1.90 -3.60 -16.91
N ILE A 105 -1.12 -2.92 -16.08
CA ILE A 105 0.17 -2.38 -16.47
C ILE A 105 1.20 -3.53 -16.38
N PRO A 106 1.91 -3.85 -17.48
CA PRO A 106 2.90 -4.93 -17.47
C PRO A 106 3.99 -4.73 -16.40
N ASN A 107 4.48 -5.84 -15.85
CA ASN A 107 5.58 -5.87 -14.87
C ASN A 107 5.32 -5.04 -13.60
N LYS A 108 4.06 -5.01 -13.12
CA LYS A 108 3.65 -4.34 -11.88
C LYS A 108 3.11 -5.31 -10.85
N THR A 109 3.32 -4.95 -9.59
CA THR A 109 2.76 -5.67 -8.44
C THR A 109 1.38 -5.09 -8.11
N TYR A 110 0.37 -5.96 -8.02
CA TYR A 110 -0.98 -5.58 -7.64
C TYR A 110 -1.38 -6.21 -6.30
N CYS A 111 -2.16 -5.48 -5.50
CA CYS A 111 -2.76 -5.97 -4.26
C CYS A 111 -4.26 -5.66 -4.27
N PHE A 112 -5.08 -6.72 -4.31
CA PHE A 112 -6.54 -6.65 -4.34
C PHE A 112 -7.16 -7.99 -3.90
N PHE A 113 -8.47 -8.01 -3.68
CA PHE A 113 -9.21 -9.25 -3.47
C PHE A 113 -9.66 -9.85 -4.80
N SER A 114 -9.00 -10.94 -5.21
CA SER A 114 -9.20 -11.59 -6.52
C SER A 114 -10.45 -12.47 -6.61
N HIS A 115 -11.06 -12.84 -5.48
CA HIS A 115 -12.12 -13.86 -5.39
C HIS A 115 -11.72 -15.24 -5.96
N THR A 116 -10.43 -15.52 -6.18
CA THR A 116 -9.95 -16.76 -6.82
C THR A 116 -9.82 -17.97 -5.89
N ILE A 117 -9.98 -17.80 -4.58
CA ILE A 117 -9.78 -18.87 -3.58
C ILE A 117 -11.04 -19.75 -3.43
N LYS A 118 -12.22 -19.26 -3.83
CA LYS A 118 -13.45 -20.04 -3.86
C LYS A 118 -13.69 -20.35 -5.33
N ALA A 119 -13.73 -21.62 -5.74
CA ALA A 119 -13.99 -22.05 -7.11
C ALA A 119 -15.06 -21.17 -7.76
N GLN A 120 -14.63 -20.21 -8.58
CA GLN A 120 -15.55 -19.29 -9.24
C GLN A 120 -16.08 -20.06 -10.44
N GLY A 121 -17.37 -20.39 -10.41
CA GLY A 121 -18.05 -20.96 -11.57
C GLY A 121 -17.95 -19.99 -12.74
N SER A 122 -17.23 -20.41 -13.78
CA SER A 122 -17.28 -19.82 -15.11
C SER A 122 -18.66 -20.03 -15.73
#